data_AF-A0A822JBL3-F1
#
_entry.id   AF-A0A822JBL3-F1
#
_cell.length_a   1.000
_cell.length_b   1.000
_cell.length_c   1.000
_cell.angle_alpha   90.00
_cell.angle_beta   90.00
_cell.angle_gamma   90.00
#
_symmetry.space_group_name_H-M   'P 1'
#
loop_
_entity.id
_entity.type
_entity.pdbx_description
1 polymer ?
#
loop_
_entity_poly.entity_id
_entity_poly.type
_entity_poly.pdbx_seq_one_letter_code
_entity_poly.pdbx_strand_id
1 'polypeptide(L)'
;MGLIDRMSTVIKAKVNKILNKFEDPRETLDYSYEKQLELLQNVKRGVAEVTTAKKRLELQKMKLEQNITKLDEQARGALKAGREDLARIALERKSTSQTEIESLTKQIADIYKEQEKLMATEKRLSVKVESFRSTKETIKAQYSAAEAQVKITESVSGISEEMSDVGLAVQRAQDKTEDMKARASALDELVDSGTLEDVTGGTKDDIERELSKIKSKGEVDEQLESLKKEMGK
;
A
#
# COMPACT_ATOMS: atom_id res chain seq x y z
N MET A 1 41.16 11.97 14.01
CA MET A 1 39.94 11.78 13.19
C MET A 1 39.94 10.36 12.64
N GLY A 2 39.34 9.43 13.38
CA GLY A 2 39.56 7.98 13.22
C GLY A 2 38.60 7.31 12.22
N LEU A 3 39.09 6.22 11.63
CA LEU A 3 38.34 5.32 10.72
C LEU A 3 37.02 4.78 11.32
N ILE A 4 36.91 4.77 12.65
CA ILE A 4 35.72 4.36 13.40
C ILE A 4 34.55 5.33 13.20
N ASP A 5 34.82 6.63 13.08
CA ASP A 5 33.77 7.62 12.81
C ASP A 5 33.13 7.38 11.43
N ARG A 6 33.97 7.08 10.43
CA ARG A 6 33.51 6.80 9.06
C ARG A 6 32.71 5.50 8.98
N MET A 7 33.04 4.49 9.79
CA MET A 7 32.27 3.24 9.83
C MET A 7 30.89 3.43 10.50
N SER A 8 30.79 4.31 11.50
CA SER A 8 29.49 4.67 12.09
C SER A 8 28.60 5.46 11.12
N THR A 9 29.20 6.32 10.28
CA THR A 9 28.47 7.10 9.27
C THR A 9 27.93 6.24 8.14
N VAL A 10 28.66 5.22 7.70
CA VAL A 10 28.20 4.29 6.64
C VAL A 10 27.06 3.40 7.13
N ILE A 11 27.06 3.01 8.41
CA ILE A 11 25.96 2.25 9.01
C ILE A 11 24.73 3.14 9.19
N LYS A 12 24.86 4.37 9.73
CA LYS A 12 23.75 5.32 9.85
C LYS A 12 23.13 5.70 8.49
N ALA A 13 23.95 5.88 7.46
CA ALA A 13 23.47 6.18 6.11
C ALA A 13 22.72 5.00 5.47
N LYS A 14 23.14 3.74 5.73
CA LYS A 14 22.42 2.55 5.28
C LYS A 14 21.14 2.28 6.09
N VAL A 15 21.10 2.63 7.37
CA VAL A 15 19.88 2.52 8.20
C VAL A 15 18.83 3.54 7.76
N ASN A 16 19.20 4.78 7.46
CA ASN A 16 18.25 5.77 6.89
C ASN A 16 17.76 5.36 5.48
N LYS A 17 18.62 4.73 4.67
CA LYS A 17 18.25 4.26 3.32
C LYS A 17 17.44 2.96 3.31
N ILE A 18 17.42 2.22 4.42
CA ILE A 18 16.57 1.03 4.62
C ILE A 18 15.25 1.43 5.30
N LEU A 19 15.25 2.42 6.21
CA LEU A 19 14.03 2.99 6.77
C LEU A 19 13.11 3.56 5.66
N ASN A 20 13.70 4.25 4.68
CA ASN A 20 12.96 4.78 3.54
C ASN A 20 12.62 3.71 2.48
N LYS A 21 13.11 2.47 2.58
CA LYS A 21 12.81 1.43 1.59
C LYS A 21 11.69 0.48 2.00
N PHE A 22 11.17 0.65 3.22
CA PHE A 22 9.87 0.14 3.68
C PHE A 22 8.85 1.30 3.73
N GLU A 23 8.91 2.19 2.74
CA GLU A 23 8.27 3.52 2.69
C GLU A 23 6.74 3.49 2.74
N ASP A 24 6.11 2.35 2.40
CA ASP A 24 4.66 2.21 2.47
C ASP A 24 4.23 1.04 3.38
N PRO A 25 3.67 1.32 4.57
CA PRO A 25 3.13 0.27 5.44
C PRO A 25 2.01 -0.52 4.76
N ARG A 26 1.35 0.04 3.72
CA ARG A 26 0.33 -0.65 2.93
C ARG A 26 0.89 -1.91 2.25
N GLU A 27 2.05 -1.80 1.60
CA GLU A 27 2.69 -2.93 0.90
C GLU A 27 3.15 -4.05 1.84
N THR A 28 3.73 -3.67 2.98
CA THR A 28 4.20 -4.64 3.99
C THR A 28 3.04 -5.42 4.59
N LEU A 29 1.90 -4.75 4.82
CA LEU A 29 0.69 -5.40 5.31
C LEU A 29 0.03 -6.28 4.25
N ASP A 30 0.02 -5.87 2.99
CA ASP A 30 -0.49 -6.68 1.88
C ASP A 30 0.34 -7.97 1.72
N TYR A 31 1.67 -7.86 1.71
CA TYR A 31 2.56 -9.02 1.68
C TYR A 31 2.35 -9.97 2.87
N SER A 32 2.22 -9.41 4.08
CA SER A 32 1.99 -10.20 5.29
C SER A 32 0.65 -10.94 5.24
N TYR A 33 -0.39 -10.31 4.67
CA TYR A 33 -1.70 -10.92 4.49
C TYR A 33 -1.63 -12.09 3.48
N GLU A 34 -0.95 -11.91 2.35
CA GLU A 34 -0.73 -12.98 1.37
C GLU A 34 -0.01 -14.18 1.99
N LYS A 35 1.04 -13.93 2.79
CA LYS A 35 1.74 -15.00 3.51
C LYS A 35 0.86 -15.73 4.50
N GLN A 36 -0.03 -15.03 5.20
CA GLN A 36 -1.01 -15.66 6.09
C GLN A 36 -2.03 -16.52 5.32
N LEU A 37 -2.47 -16.08 4.14
CA LEU A 37 -3.35 -16.86 3.26
C LEU A 37 -2.66 -18.13 2.76
N GLU A 38 -1.40 -18.03 2.33
CA GLU A 38 -0.58 -19.17 1.90
C GLU A 38 -0.44 -20.20 3.04
N LEU A 39 -0.13 -19.74 4.26
CA LEU A 39 -0.07 -20.60 5.44
C LEU A 39 -1.42 -21.28 5.73
N LEU A 40 -2.52 -20.54 5.64
CA LEU A 40 -3.86 -21.11 5.84
C LEU A 40 -4.18 -22.18 4.80
N GLN A 41 -3.83 -21.95 3.54
CA GLN A 41 -4.00 -22.93 2.47
C GLN A 41 -3.16 -24.18 2.70
N ASN A 42 -1.91 -24.03 3.15
CA ASN A 42 -1.04 -25.15 3.49
C ASN A 42 -1.60 -26.00 4.63
N VAL A 43 -2.12 -25.36 5.69
CA VAL A 43 -2.78 -26.07 6.80
C VAL A 43 -4.03 -26.82 6.32
N LYS A 44 -4.88 -26.17 5.49
CA LYS A 44 -6.06 -26.82 4.89
C LYS A 44 -5.67 -28.05 4.06
N ARG A 45 -4.59 -27.96 3.28
CA ARG A 45 -4.05 -29.10 2.52
C ARG A 45 -3.60 -30.23 3.45
N GLY A 46 -2.87 -29.90 4.53
CA GLY A 46 -2.46 -30.87 5.54
C GLY A 46 -3.65 -31.59 6.19
N VAL A 47 -4.72 -30.87 6.54
CA VAL A 47 -5.96 -31.47 7.06
C VAL A 47 -6.57 -32.45 6.06
N ALA A 48 -6.61 -32.09 4.77
CA ALA A 48 -7.15 -32.94 3.71
C ALA A 48 -6.30 -34.21 3.49
N GLU A 49 -4.98 -34.09 3.52
CA GLU A 49 -4.04 -35.22 3.41
C GLU A 49 -4.22 -36.20 4.58
N VAL A 50 -4.30 -35.69 5.82
CA VAL A 50 -4.53 -36.51 7.02
C VAL A 50 -5.90 -37.18 6.99
N THR A 51 -6.94 -36.45 6.58
CA THR A 51 -8.30 -37.01 6.43
C THR A 51 -8.32 -38.15 5.41
N THR A 52 -7.59 -37.97 4.30
CA THR A 52 -7.46 -39.00 3.25
C THR A 52 -6.73 -40.23 3.77
N ALA A 53 -5.61 -40.04 4.49
CA ALA A 53 -4.85 -41.12 5.11
C ALA A 53 -5.72 -41.92 6.10
N LYS A 54 -6.46 -41.23 6.97
CA LYS A 54 -7.43 -41.85 7.88
C LYS A 54 -8.45 -42.69 7.11
N LYS A 55 -9.04 -42.12 6.05
CA LYS A 55 -10.07 -42.82 5.28
C LYS A 55 -9.54 -44.08 4.59
N ARG A 56 -8.31 -44.04 4.11
CA ARG A 56 -7.63 -45.21 3.53
C ARG A 56 -7.48 -46.34 4.55
N LEU A 57 -7.08 -46.03 5.79
CA LEU A 57 -6.98 -47.03 6.85
C LEU A 57 -8.35 -47.58 7.26
N GLU A 58 -9.38 -46.71 7.36
CA GLU A 58 -10.76 -47.16 7.62
C GLU A 58 -11.24 -48.15 6.56
N LEU A 59 -10.96 -47.88 5.28
CA LEU A 59 -11.30 -48.79 4.18
C LEU A 59 -10.53 -50.12 4.23
N GLN A 60 -9.26 -50.10 4.64
CA GLN A 60 -8.48 -51.32 4.86
C GLN A 60 -9.06 -52.15 6.01
N LYS A 61 -9.37 -51.51 7.14
CA LYS A 61 -10.03 -52.15 8.28
C LYS A 61 -11.34 -52.80 7.87
N MET A 62 -12.20 -52.08 7.13
CA MET A 62 -13.48 -52.60 6.64
C MET A 62 -13.33 -53.84 5.76
N LYS A 63 -12.29 -53.89 4.89
CA LYS A 63 -12.01 -55.08 4.08
C LYS A 63 -11.62 -56.29 4.93
N LEU A 64 -10.82 -56.08 5.99
CA LEU A 64 -10.46 -57.16 6.91
C LEU A 64 -11.67 -57.64 7.72
N GLU A 65 -12.53 -56.73 8.16
CA GLU A 65 -13.79 -57.07 8.84
C GLU A 65 -14.68 -57.95 7.97
N GLN A 66 -14.81 -57.63 6.68
CA GLN A 66 -15.54 -58.47 5.71
C GLN A 66 -14.86 -59.84 5.51
N ASN A 67 -13.52 -59.88 5.50
CA ASN A 67 -12.78 -61.14 5.39
C ASN A 67 -12.99 -62.04 6.62
N ILE A 68 -13.05 -61.45 7.81
CA ILE A 68 -13.36 -62.18 9.06
C ILE A 68 -14.72 -62.87 8.97
N THR A 69 -15.74 -62.20 8.46
CA THR A 69 -17.07 -62.81 8.29
C THR A 69 -17.01 -64.02 7.36
N LYS A 70 -16.31 -63.92 6.23
CA LYS A 70 -16.11 -65.04 5.30
C LYS A 70 -15.34 -66.20 5.93
N LEU A 71 -14.28 -65.90 6.68
CA LEU A 71 -13.49 -66.92 7.39
C LEU A 71 -14.33 -67.60 8.48
N ASP A 72 -15.22 -66.88 9.16
CA ASP A 72 -16.15 -67.46 10.14
C ASP A 72 -17.14 -68.43 9.47
N GLU A 73 -17.74 -68.03 8.34
CA GLU A 73 -18.62 -68.87 7.55
C GLU A 73 -17.90 -70.13 7.04
N GLN A 74 -16.67 -69.98 6.53
CA GLN A 74 -15.83 -71.09 6.09
C GLN A 74 -15.50 -72.05 7.24
N ALA A 75 -15.12 -71.53 8.41
CA ALA A 75 -14.85 -72.35 9.58
C ALA A 75 -16.09 -73.16 10.01
N ARG A 76 -17.25 -72.51 10.09
CA ARG A 76 -18.53 -73.19 10.41
C ARG A 76 -18.91 -74.23 9.38
N GLY A 77 -18.71 -73.94 8.09
CA GLY A 77 -18.97 -74.88 7.00
C GLY A 77 -18.06 -76.11 7.04
N ALA A 78 -16.77 -75.90 7.30
CA ALA A 78 -15.78 -76.97 7.44
C ALA A 78 -16.09 -77.89 8.64
N LEU A 79 -16.48 -77.32 9.78
CA LEU A 79 -16.92 -78.10 10.95
C LEU A 79 -18.16 -78.95 10.66
N LYS A 80 -19.17 -78.38 9.98
CA LYS A 80 -20.36 -79.14 9.55
C LYS A 80 -20.02 -80.31 8.61
N ALA A 81 -18.96 -80.16 7.82
CA ALA A 81 -18.46 -81.19 6.91
C ALA A 81 -17.48 -82.19 7.58
N GLY A 82 -17.25 -82.08 8.90
CA GLY A 82 -16.32 -82.94 9.65
C GLY A 82 -14.83 -82.69 9.33
N ARG A 83 -14.50 -81.57 8.67
CA ARG A 83 -13.13 -81.19 8.29
C ARG A 83 -12.55 -80.19 9.29
N GLU A 84 -12.16 -80.70 10.46
CA GLU A 84 -11.63 -79.89 11.56
C GLU A 84 -10.29 -79.20 11.21
N ASP A 85 -9.48 -79.83 10.36
CA ASP A 85 -8.23 -79.28 9.84
C ASP A 85 -8.46 -77.98 9.07
N LEU A 86 -9.43 -77.96 8.15
CA LEU A 86 -9.81 -76.76 7.39
C LEU A 86 -10.44 -75.69 8.28
N ALA A 87 -11.24 -76.10 9.26
CA ALA A 87 -11.82 -75.18 10.23
C ALA A 87 -10.74 -74.47 11.07
N ARG A 88 -9.72 -75.21 11.51
CA ARG A 88 -8.60 -74.66 12.28
C ARG A 88 -7.81 -73.63 11.46
N ILE A 89 -7.52 -73.93 10.18
CA ILE A 89 -6.82 -73.00 9.29
C ILE A 89 -7.64 -71.70 9.07
N ALA A 90 -8.96 -71.82 8.88
CA ALA A 90 -9.83 -70.65 8.72
C ALA A 90 -9.84 -69.77 9.99
N LEU A 91 -9.90 -70.39 11.17
CA LEU A 91 -9.85 -69.69 12.46
C LEU A 91 -8.48 -69.03 12.73
N GLU A 92 -7.38 -69.66 12.34
CA GLU A 92 -6.03 -69.09 12.46
C GLU A 92 -5.87 -67.83 11.59
N ARG A 93 -6.35 -67.89 10.34
CA ARG A 93 -6.40 -66.71 9.46
C ARG A 93 -7.29 -65.61 10.03
N LYS A 94 -8.43 -65.98 10.62
CA LYS A 94 -9.34 -65.04 11.28
C LYS A 94 -8.65 -64.32 12.44
N SER A 95 -7.95 -65.08 13.29
CA SER A 95 -7.19 -64.52 14.42
C SER A 95 -6.08 -63.55 13.96
N THR A 96 -5.40 -63.88 12.86
CA THR A 96 -4.42 -62.99 12.23
C THR A 96 -5.07 -61.68 11.78
N SER A 97 -6.18 -61.75 11.05
CA SER A 97 -6.94 -60.55 10.62
C SER A 97 -7.49 -59.73 11.79
N GLN A 98 -7.88 -60.37 12.90
CA GLN A 98 -8.32 -59.65 14.12
C GLN A 98 -7.17 -58.83 14.72
N THR A 99 -5.98 -59.41 14.82
CA THR A 99 -4.78 -58.71 15.31
C THR A 99 -4.44 -57.49 14.44
N GLU A 100 -4.57 -57.63 13.11
CA GLU A 100 -4.36 -56.54 12.17
C GLU A 100 -5.39 -55.41 12.32
N ILE A 101 -6.67 -55.76 12.52
CA ILE A 101 -7.75 -54.79 12.79
C ILE A 101 -7.49 -54.01 14.09
N GLU A 102 -7.01 -54.67 15.15
CA GLU A 102 -6.66 -54.00 16.40
C GLU A 102 -5.54 -52.98 16.19
N SER A 103 -4.51 -53.34 15.41
CA SER A 103 -3.44 -52.44 15.01
C SER A 103 -3.96 -51.23 14.22
N LEU A 104 -4.77 -51.48 13.18
CA LEU A 104 -5.38 -50.41 12.37
C LEU A 104 -6.28 -49.51 13.21
N THR A 105 -7.02 -50.06 14.17
CA THR A 105 -7.89 -49.28 15.06
C THR A 105 -7.09 -48.30 15.90
N LYS A 106 -5.93 -48.70 16.43
CA LYS A 106 -5.02 -47.79 17.15
C LYS A 106 -4.47 -46.70 16.24
N GLN A 107 -3.99 -47.08 15.05
CA GLN A 107 -3.47 -46.11 14.06
C GLN A 107 -4.53 -45.08 13.62
N ILE A 108 -5.77 -45.52 13.37
CA ILE A 108 -6.89 -44.63 13.04
C ILE A 108 -7.18 -43.66 14.19
N ALA A 109 -7.16 -44.14 15.44
CA ALA A 109 -7.39 -43.29 16.60
C ALA A 109 -6.30 -42.23 16.79
N ASP A 110 -5.04 -42.57 16.53
CA ASP A 110 -3.92 -41.62 16.62
C ASP A 110 -3.97 -40.57 15.51
N ILE A 111 -4.26 -40.98 14.27
CA ILE A 111 -4.47 -40.05 13.15
C ILE A 111 -5.68 -39.16 13.39
N TYR A 112 -6.75 -39.68 14.00
CA TYR A 112 -7.93 -38.88 14.35
C TYR A 112 -7.59 -37.75 15.32
N LYS A 113 -6.80 -38.03 16.37
CA LYS A 113 -6.33 -36.99 17.30
C LYS A 113 -5.49 -35.93 16.59
N GLU A 114 -4.64 -36.34 15.65
CA GLU A 114 -3.83 -35.40 14.88
C GLU A 114 -4.67 -34.54 13.92
N GLN A 115 -5.68 -35.16 13.28
CA GLN A 115 -6.67 -34.46 12.46
C GLN A 115 -7.39 -33.38 13.28
N GLU A 116 -7.86 -33.68 14.49
CA GLU A 116 -8.53 -32.71 15.36
C GLU A 116 -7.63 -31.53 15.72
N LYS A 117 -6.35 -31.77 16.04
CA LYS A 117 -5.39 -30.68 16.32
C LYS A 117 -5.16 -29.79 15.10
N LEU A 118 -5.02 -30.38 13.92
CA LEU A 118 -4.84 -29.62 12.68
C LEU A 118 -6.08 -28.80 12.34
N MET A 119 -7.29 -29.36 12.52
CA MET A 119 -8.55 -28.62 12.34
C MET A 119 -8.70 -27.47 13.34
N ALA A 120 -8.33 -27.68 14.61
CA ALA A 120 -8.32 -26.60 15.60
C ALA A 120 -7.33 -25.48 15.23
N THR A 121 -6.16 -25.86 14.73
CA THR A 121 -5.13 -24.91 14.25
C THR A 121 -5.59 -24.14 13.02
N GLU A 122 -6.23 -24.82 12.06
CA GLU A 122 -6.84 -24.23 10.86
C GLU A 122 -7.87 -23.17 11.25
N LYS A 123 -8.81 -23.51 12.14
CA LYS A 123 -9.82 -22.58 12.64
C LYS A 123 -9.20 -21.37 13.31
N ARG A 124 -8.20 -21.57 14.18
CA ARG A 124 -7.50 -20.48 14.88
C ARG A 124 -6.75 -19.57 13.89
N LEU A 125 -6.10 -20.15 12.88
CA LEU A 125 -5.39 -19.40 11.86
C LEU A 125 -6.35 -18.60 10.99
N SER A 126 -7.48 -19.20 10.59
CA SER A 126 -8.55 -18.54 9.83
C SER A 126 -9.07 -17.28 10.54
N VAL A 127 -9.37 -17.39 11.84
CA VAL A 127 -9.80 -16.22 12.66
C VAL A 127 -8.72 -15.14 12.69
N LYS A 128 -7.44 -15.53 12.86
CA LYS A 128 -6.32 -14.57 12.85
C LYS A 128 -6.17 -13.86 11.51
N VAL A 129 -6.26 -14.60 10.40
CA VAL A 129 -6.17 -14.04 9.04
C VAL A 129 -7.28 -13.01 8.81
N GLU A 130 -8.51 -13.30 9.22
CA GLU A 130 -9.62 -12.36 9.06
C GLU A 130 -9.45 -11.12 9.96
N SER A 131 -8.99 -11.30 11.20
CA SER A 131 -8.67 -10.16 12.07
C SER A 131 -7.58 -9.28 11.48
N PHE A 132 -6.54 -9.89 10.91
CA PHE A 132 -5.44 -9.19 10.27
C PHE A 132 -5.90 -8.42 9.04
N ARG A 133 -6.82 -8.97 8.24
CA ARG A 133 -7.44 -8.27 7.11
C ARG A 133 -8.12 -6.98 7.57
N SER A 134 -8.93 -7.04 8.63
CA SER A 134 -9.61 -5.85 9.17
C SER A 134 -8.63 -4.80 9.69
N THR A 135 -7.61 -5.24 10.46
CA THR A 135 -6.56 -4.35 10.96
C THR A 135 -5.76 -3.72 9.82
N LYS A 136 -5.44 -4.50 8.78
CA LYS A 136 -4.77 -4.01 7.58
C LYS A 136 -5.56 -2.86 6.95
N GLU A 137 -6.82 -3.06 6.61
CA GLU A 137 -7.64 -2.02 5.98
C GLU A 137 -7.75 -0.76 6.85
N THR A 138 -7.84 -0.92 8.16
CA THR A 138 -7.86 0.21 9.11
C THR A 138 -6.56 0.99 9.08
N ILE A 139 -5.41 0.31 9.13
CA ILE A 139 -4.10 0.97 9.07
C ILE A 139 -3.89 1.64 7.71
N LYS A 140 -4.29 0.99 6.60
CA LYS A 140 -4.21 1.59 5.25
C LYS A 140 -5.03 2.88 5.16
N ALA A 141 -6.25 2.89 5.71
CA ALA A 141 -7.11 4.06 5.74
C ALA A 141 -6.52 5.19 6.62
N GLN A 142 -6.04 4.86 7.82
CA GLN A 142 -5.40 5.81 8.73
C GLN A 142 -4.14 6.44 8.12
N TYR A 143 -3.31 5.61 7.47
CA TYR A 143 -2.11 6.09 6.77
C TYR A 143 -2.46 7.04 5.63
N SER A 144 -3.46 6.68 4.81
CA SER A 144 -3.91 7.53 3.70
C SER A 144 -4.52 8.86 4.18
N ALA A 145 -5.22 8.86 5.32
CA ALA A 145 -5.73 10.07 5.94
C ALA A 145 -4.61 10.96 6.48
N ALA A 146 -3.60 10.38 7.14
CA ALA A 146 -2.43 11.10 7.61
C ALA A 146 -1.59 11.69 6.45
N GLU A 147 -1.40 10.92 5.37
CA GLU A 147 -0.75 11.35 4.13
C GLU A 147 -1.48 12.55 3.51
N ALA A 148 -2.82 12.50 3.43
CA ALA A 148 -3.63 13.61 2.95
C ALA A 148 -3.50 14.86 3.86
N GLN A 149 -3.47 14.67 5.18
CA GLN A 149 -3.32 15.78 6.13
C GLN A 149 -1.98 16.48 5.99
N VAL A 150 -0.88 15.72 5.87
CA VAL A 150 0.47 16.27 5.62
C VAL A 150 0.48 17.06 4.31
N LYS A 151 -0.05 16.49 3.23
CA LYS A 151 -0.10 17.16 1.91
C LYS A 151 -0.91 18.46 1.93
N ILE A 152 -2.02 18.51 2.66
CA ILE A 152 -2.81 19.73 2.85
C ILE A 152 -2.01 20.76 3.64
N THR A 153 -1.40 20.38 4.76
CA THR A 153 -0.58 21.29 5.58
C THR A 153 0.60 21.85 4.81
N GLU A 154 1.30 21.02 4.04
CA GLU A 154 2.40 21.44 3.16
C GLU A 154 1.92 22.43 2.10
N SER A 155 0.80 22.14 1.43
CA SER A 155 0.22 23.04 0.42
C SER A 155 -0.20 24.39 1.01
N VAL A 156 -0.82 24.39 2.19
CA VAL A 156 -1.23 25.62 2.89
C VAL A 156 0.00 26.40 3.37
N SER A 157 1.02 25.73 3.88
CA SER A 157 2.27 26.39 4.30
C SER A 157 3.04 26.99 3.12
N GLY A 158 3.11 26.30 1.98
CA GLY A 158 3.73 26.82 0.76
C GLY A 158 2.97 28.01 0.19
N ILE A 159 1.64 27.98 0.21
CA ILE A 159 0.81 29.14 -0.15
C ILE A 159 1.02 30.29 0.84
N SER A 160 1.14 30.03 2.14
CA SER A 160 1.40 31.07 3.15
C SER A 160 2.76 31.75 2.94
N GLU A 161 3.77 31.00 2.50
CA GLU A 161 5.10 31.53 2.17
C GLU A 161 5.03 32.42 0.92
N GLU A 162 4.36 31.95 -0.15
CA GLU A 162 4.13 32.75 -1.36
C GLU A 162 3.28 34.01 -1.09
N MET A 163 2.23 33.91 -0.27
CA MET A 163 1.40 35.06 0.08
C MET A 163 2.13 36.07 0.98
N SER A 164 3.04 35.61 1.86
CA SER A 164 3.92 36.48 2.64
C SER A 164 4.83 37.31 1.73
N ASP A 165 5.43 36.67 0.71
CA ASP A 165 6.30 37.36 -0.24
C ASP A 165 5.54 38.37 -1.12
N VAL A 166 4.32 38.04 -1.53
CA VAL A 166 3.45 38.98 -2.27
C VAL A 166 3.05 40.17 -1.39
N GLY A 167 2.72 39.95 -0.12
CA GLY A 167 2.41 41.04 0.83
C GLY A 167 3.57 42.03 0.99
N LEU A 168 4.80 41.51 1.13
CA LEU A 168 6.01 42.34 1.20
C LEU A 168 6.27 43.10 -0.11
N ALA A 169 5.99 42.51 -1.26
CA ALA A 169 6.13 43.18 -2.56
C ALA A 169 5.12 44.33 -2.73
N VAL A 170 3.86 44.13 -2.31
CA VAL A 170 2.81 45.16 -2.35
C VAL A 170 3.14 46.32 -1.41
N GLN A 171 3.62 46.04 -0.19
CA GLN A 171 4.00 47.08 0.75
C GLN A 171 5.16 47.94 0.22
N ARG A 172 6.20 47.33 -0.36
CA ARG A 172 7.29 48.09 -1.01
C ARG A 172 6.80 48.96 -2.18
N ALA A 173 5.82 48.47 -2.95
CA ALA A 173 5.24 49.23 -4.06
C ALA A 173 4.44 50.45 -3.55
N GLN A 174 3.70 50.28 -2.45
CA GLN A 174 3.00 51.38 -1.79
C GLN A 174 3.97 52.42 -1.22
N ASP A 175 4.99 51.99 -0.48
CA ASP A 175 6.01 52.87 0.09
C ASP A 175 6.73 53.69 -1.00
N LYS A 176 7.07 53.06 -2.13
CA LYS A 176 7.70 53.75 -3.26
C LYS A 176 6.76 54.75 -3.94
N THR A 177 5.47 54.44 -3.98
CA THR A 177 4.47 55.35 -4.54
C THR A 177 4.25 56.55 -3.63
N GLU A 178 4.20 56.35 -2.32
CA GLU A 178 4.10 57.44 -1.35
C GLU A 178 5.36 58.31 -1.34
N ASP A 179 6.57 57.73 -1.42
CA ASP A 179 7.82 58.51 -1.58
C ASP A 179 7.80 59.33 -2.88
N MET A 180 7.30 58.75 -3.98
CA MET A 180 7.18 59.46 -5.24
C MET A 180 6.18 60.62 -5.18
N LYS A 181 5.03 60.42 -4.50
CA LYS A 181 4.06 61.48 -4.25
C LYS A 181 4.63 62.57 -3.35
N ALA A 182 5.33 62.20 -2.28
CA ALA A 182 5.97 63.17 -1.38
C ALA A 182 7.02 64.02 -2.11
N ARG A 183 7.83 63.40 -2.99
CA ARG A 183 8.76 64.11 -3.86
C ARG A 183 8.06 65.03 -4.86
N ALA A 184 6.97 64.57 -5.47
CA ALA A 184 6.18 65.39 -6.39
C ALA A 184 5.59 66.61 -5.67
N SER A 185 5.00 66.42 -4.48
CA SER A 185 4.48 67.52 -3.66
C SER A 185 5.58 68.48 -3.20
N ALA A 186 6.77 67.99 -2.84
CA ALA A 186 7.91 68.85 -2.52
C ALA A 186 8.41 69.64 -3.74
N LEU A 187 8.39 69.05 -4.94
CA LEU A 187 8.71 69.75 -6.19
C LEU A 187 7.68 70.82 -6.52
N ASP A 188 6.38 70.53 -6.37
CA ASP A 188 5.31 71.51 -6.55
C ASP A 188 5.46 72.68 -5.57
N GLU A 189 5.81 72.41 -4.30
CA GLU A 189 6.07 73.45 -3.30
C GLU A 189 7.34 74.28 -3.61
N LEU A 190 8.37 73.68 -4.21
CA LEU A 190 9.56 74.39 -4.71
C LEU A 190 9.26 75.27 -5.95
N VAL A 191 8.34 74.83 -6.81
CA VAL A 191 7.82 75.62 -7.94
C VAL A 191 7.00 76.80 -7.43
N ASP A 192 6.07 76.58 -6.50
CA ASP A 192 5.19 77.62 -5.95
C ASP A 192 5.94 78.62 -5.05
N SER A 193 6.98 78.19 -4.34
CA SER A 193 7.85 79.08 -3.54
C SER A 193 8.83 79.92 -4.37
N GLY A 194 8.87 79.72 -5.70
CA GLY A 194 9.64 80.54 -6.63
C GLY A 194 11.17 80.37 -6.51
N THR A 195 11.64 79.23 -6.01
CA THR A 195 13.09 78.95 -5.83
C THR A 195 13.72 78.13 -6.96
N LEU A 196 12.92 77.66 -7.91
CA LEU A 196 13.41 77.16 -9.20
C LEU A 196 13.72 78.34 -10.12
N GLU A 197 14.89 78.95 -9.91
CA GLU A 197 15.50 79.78 -10.94
C GLU A 197 15.65 78.96 -12.23
N ASP A 198 15.18 79.55 -13.31
CA ASP A 198 15.24 79.04 -14.67
C ASP A 198 16.68 78.70 -15.07
N VAL A 199 17.04 77.42 -14.92
CA VAL A 199 18.29 76.86 -15.48
C VAL A 199 18.07 76.27 -16.87
N THR A 200 16.91 76.53 -17.50
CA THR A 200 16.60 76.07 -18.86
C THR A 200 16.67 77.20 -19.88
N GLY A 201 17.77 77.96 -19.82
CA GLY A 201 18.30 78.66 -20.97
C GLY A 201 18.77 77.68 -22.04
N GLY A 202 17.83 77.18 -22.85
CA GLY A 202 18.08 76.60 -24.16
C GLY A 202 18.10 75.07 -24.24
N THR A 203 16.95 74.46 -24.54
CA THR A 203 16.77 73.25 -25.40
C THR A 203 15.29 72.85 -25.41
N LYS A 204 14.43 73.72 -25.98
CA LYS A 204 12.98 73.47 -26.08
C LYS A 204 12.57 72.72 -27.35
N ASP A 205 13.52 72.35 -28.23
CA ASP A 205 13.21 71.96 -29.62
C ASP A 205 13.49 70.48 -29.98
N ASP A 206 14.04 69.68 -29.05
CA ASP A 206 14.42 68.28 -29.31
C ASP A 206 13.47 67.23 -28.71
N ILE A 207 12.78 67.53 -27.59
CA ILE A 207 11.86 66.57 -26.94
C ILE A 207 10.53 66.46 -27.68
N GLU A 208 10.02 67.57 -28.23
CA GLU A 208 8.79 67.62 -29.04
C GLU A 208 8.94 66.84 -30.36
N ARG A 209 10.18 66.74 -30.86
CA ARG A 209 10.56 66.02 -32.10
C ARG A 209 10.69 64.50 -31.89
N GLU A 210 10.95 64.05 -30.66
CA GLU A 210 11.02 62.63 -30.30
C GLU A 210 9.64 62.06 -29.91
N LEU A 211 8.75 62.86 -29.29
CA LEU A 211 7.38 62.45 -28.94
C LEU A 211 6.45 62.26 -30.16
N SER A 212 6.72 62.96 -31.27
CA SER A 212 5.97 62.83 -32.53
C SER A 212 6.32 61.55 -33.31
N LYS A 213 7.48 60.90 -33.04
CA LYS A 213 7.85 59.63 -33.68
C LYS A 213 7.22 58.40 -33.03
N ILE A 214 6.75 58.50 -31.77
CA ILE A 214 6.13 57.38 -31.04
C ILE A 214 4.61 57.34 -31.29
N LYS A 215 3.96 58.46 -31.62
CA LYS A 215 2.53 58.50 -31.97
C LYS A 215 2.20 57.88 -33.33
N SER A 216 3.12 57.92 -34.31
CA SER A 216 2.86 57.37 -35.66
C SER A 216 3.03 55.86 -35.80
N LYS A 217 3.28 55.13 -34.71
CA LYS A 217 3.38 53.65 -34.72
C LYS A 217 2.16 52.95 -34.13
N GLY A 218 1.24 53.68 -33.48
CA GLY A 218 0.00 53.14 -32.91
C GLY A 218 -1.20 53.14 -33.86
N GLU A 219 -1.26 54.04 -34.84
CA GLU A 219 -2.43 54.18 -35.73
C GLU A 219 -2.46 53.20 -36.93
N VAL A 220 -1.37 52.46 -37.19
CA VAL A 220 -1.30 51.48 -38.29
C VAL A 220 -1.75 50.08 -37.85
N ASP A 221 -1.68 49.77 -36.55
CA ASP A 221 -2.12 48.47 -36.02
C ASP A 221 -3.64 48.44 -35.73
N GLU A 222 -4.27 49.57 -35.36
CA GLU A 222 -5.73 49.66 -35.20
C GLU A 222 -6.50 49.62 -36.53
N GLN A 223 -5.91 50.09 -37.63
CA GLN A 223 -6.53 50.04 -38.97
C GLN A 223 -6.42 48.66 -39.65
N LEU A 224 -5.50 47.78 -39.20
CA LEU A 224 -5.36 46.42 -39.73
C LEU A 224 -6.38 45.43 -39.12
N GLU A 225 -6.80 45.64 -37.87
CA GLU A 225 -7.89 44.85 -37.24
C GLU A 225 -9.27 45.19 -37.79
N SER A 226 -9.51 46.47 -38.14
CA SER A 226 -10.76 46.92 -38.76
C SER A 226 -10.96 46.28 -40.15
N LEU A 227 -9.91 46.19 -40.99
CA LEU A 227 -9.98 45.59 -42.32
C LEU A 227 -10.06 44.04 -42.30
N LYS A 228 -9.53 43.38 -41.27
CA LYS A 228 -9.70 41.92 -41.09
C LYS A 228 -11.12 41.53 -40.64
N LYS A 229 -11.85 42.42 -39.95
CA LYS A 229 -13.27 42.21 -39.59
C LYS A 229 -14.24 42.42 -40.75
N GLU A 230 -13.90 43.23 -41.75
CA GLU A 230 -14.73 43.44 -42.95
C GLU A 230 -14.49 42.41 -44.07
N MET A 231 -13.33 41.73 -44.11
CA MET A 231 -12.99 40.78 -45.18
C MET A 231 -12.93 39.30 -44.74
N GLY A 232 -13.31 38.99 -43.51
CA GLY A 232 -13.46 37.61 -43.02
C GLY A 232 -14.91 37.13 -43.10
N LYS A 233 -15.19 36.18 -43.99
CA LYS A 233 -16.29 35.21 -43.83
C LYS A 233 -16.04 34.34 -42.61
#